data_AF-A0A6A4Y5B6-F1
#
_entry.id   AF-A0A6A4Y5B6-F1
#
_cell.length_a   1.000
_cell.length_b   1.000
_cell.length_c   1.000
_cell.angle_alpha   90.00
_cell.angle_beta   90.00
_cell.angle_gamma   90.00
#
_symmetry.space_group_name_H-M   'P 1'
#
loop_
_entity.id
_entity.type
_entity.pdbx_description
1 polymer ?
#
loop_
_entity_poly.entity_id
_entity_poly.type
_entity_poly.pdbx_seq_one_letter_code
_entity_poly.pdbx_strand_id
1 'polypeptide(L)'
;IPSPSSVPTPSSYAPVPSSSSVSPVPSSAAPVPTSYAPSPSSWTPSPSSAVPVPSSYAPLPSSNTPSPSTDATCGTCNNCHYPGNNACFVGWSEGQCKQNPSYKWCGQPAGANKCGKCNNCYFADADACFVGWSAAQCAQVPQYQWCGDNTVFPTSSPNTPSASPSANPTVAPTSVVPSYTPTSPPSSTPAPSYSPSSVAPAPGKPGLMNILPKALFQQLFPNALPIYQYDHFVAMAAQYPTFANSGNVDEDKREVAAFLGQISLESGDLQYVEEINKATYCQASAEYPCAAGKQYFGRGPIQLSWNFNYGDFGKAAGKDLIANPELVASDPDLVWWSALWFWNTDKWNGNIHKVVGKPGGFAKTTFIINGGLECGVNPPNRESEKVRIASYTKYCQLLGITPGDNLSCQTADFPPKN
;
A
#
# COMPACT_ATOMS: atom_id res chain seq x y z
N ILE A 1 33.67 51.66 -47.23
CA ILE A 1 32.70 51.23 -46.19
C ILE A 1 31.65 52.32 -46.13
N PRO A 2 30.45 52.14 -46.71
CA PRO A 2 29.59 53.27 -47.06
C PRO A 2 28.67 53.73 -45.91
N SER A 3 28.61 55.05 -45.83
CA SER A 3 27.66 56.07 -45.35
C SER A 3 26.43 55.75 -44.46
N PRO A 4 26.09 56.70 -43.55
CA PRO A 4 24.87 56.72 -42.74
C PRO A 4 23.74 57.52 -43.44
N SER A 5 22.47 57.19 -43.14
CA SER A 5 21.27 57.99 -43.43
C SER A 5 20.18 57.48 -42.48
N SER A 6 19.80 58.20 -41.43
CA SER A 6 18.99 59.42 -41.35
C SER A 6 17.65 59.06 -40.67
N VAL A 7 17.48 59.54 -39.44
CA VAL A 7 16.25 59.50 -38.63
C VAL A 7 15.18 60.37 -39.31
N PRO A 8 13.90 59.94 -39.29
CA PRO A 8 12.91 60.75 -38.56
C PRO A 8 11.79 59.94 -37.86
N THR A 9 11.45 60.40 -36.67
CA THR A 9 10.12 60.37 -36.02
C THR A 9 9.84 61.80 -35.54
N PRO A 10 8.60 62.23 -35.20
CA PRO A 10 7.28 61.62 -35.39
C PRO A 10 6.27 62.61 -36.04
N SER A 11 5.11 62.14 -36.52
CA SER A 11 3.91 63.00 -36.55
C SER A 11 2.62 62.19 -36.47
N SER A 12 1.80 62.58 -35.51
CA SER A 12 0.48 62.09 -35.13
C SER A 12 -0.60 62.51 -36.12
N TYR A 13 -1.40 61.57 -36.63
CA TYR A 13 -2.77 61.85 -37.08
C TYR A 13 -3.66 60.63 -36.89
N ALA A 14 -4.64 60.79 -36.00
CA ALA A 14 -5.79 59.91 -35.84
C ALA A 14 -6.84 60.19 -36.94
N PRO A 15 -7.56 59.18 -37.45
CA PRO A 15 -8.78 59.42 -38.20
C PRO A 15 -10.01 59.21 -37.31
N VAL A 16 -10.88 60.22 -37.32
CA VAL A 16 -12.31 60.12 -36.96
C VAL A 16 -13.06 59.58 -38.19
N PRO A 17 -14.13 58.80 -38.01
CA PRO A 17 -15.34 59.14 -38.75
C PRO A 17 -16.61 59.15 -37.91
N SER A 18 -17.48 60.06 -38.33
CA SER A 18 -18.72 60.48 -37.68
C SER A 18 -19.91 59.55 -37.95
N SER A 19 -20.77 59.56 -36.94
CA SER A 19 -22.19 59.19 -36.84
C SER A 19 -23.04 59.10 -38.11
N SER A 20 -23.79 58.00 -38.21
CA SER A 20 -25.20 58.02 -38.65
C SER A 20 -25.97 56.96 -37.87
N SER A 21 -26.93 57.44 -37.09
CA SER A 21 -27.87 56.75 -36.22
C SER A 21 -28.97 56.03 -36.99
N VAL A 22 -29.26 54.75 -36.66
CA VAL A 22 -30.61 54.20 -36.37
C VAL A 22 -30.41 52.87 -35.62
N SER A 23 -30.87 52.80 -34.37
CA SER A 23 -30.90 51.59 -33.55
C SER A 23 -32.04 50.65 -33.95
N PRO A 24 -31.83 49.33 -34.07
CA PRO A 24 -32.92 48.37 -34.09
C PRO A 24 -33.20 47.82 -32.68
N VAL A 25 -34.46 47.90 -32.28
CA VAL A 25 -35.04 47.29 -31.08
C VAL A 25 -35.13 45.76 -31.28
N PRO A 26 -34.63 44.91 -30.35
CA PRO A 26 -34.95 43.49 -30.37
C PRO A 26 -36.26 43.22 -29.63
N SER A 27 -37.27 42.76 -30.37
CA SER A 27 -38.57 42.32 -29.88
C SER A 27 -38.47 41.14 -28.91
N SER A 28 -39.05 41.33 -27.73
CA SER A 28 -39.52 40.28 -26.85
C SER A 28 -40.80 39.65 -27.40
N ALA A 29 -40.71 38.43 -27.91
CA ALA A 29 -41.86 37.55 -28.15
C ALA A 29 -41.44 36.10 -27.88
N ALA A 30 -41.97 35.54 -26.80
CA ALA A 30 -41.81 34.15 -26.43
C ALA A 30 -42.59 33.23 -27.39
N PRO A 31 -42.07 32.04 -27.76
CA PRO A 31 -42.85 31.05 -28.47
C PRO A 31 -43.81 30.33 -27.51
N VAL A 32 -45.08 30.25 -27.89
CA VAL A 32 -46.13 29.44 -27.26
C VAL A 32 -45.81 27.96 -27.46
N PRO A 33 -45.82 27.09 -26.43
CA PRO A 33 -45.72 25.65 -26.63
C PRO A 33 -47.06 25.09 -27.09
N THR A 34 -47.07 24.46 -28.27
CA THR A 34 -48.15 23.60 -28.76
C THR A 34 -48.18 22.30 -27.97
N SER A 35 -49.30 22.05 -27.29
CA SER A 35 -49.58 20.80 -26.59
C SER A 35 -50.12 19.74 -27.57
N TYR A 36 -49.24 18.86 -28.06
CA TYR A 36 -49.65 17.56 -28.61
C TYR A 36 -48.92 16.47 -27.82
N ALA A 37 -49.63 15.92 -26.83
CA ALA A 37 -49.23 14.71 -26.14
C ALA A 37 -49.66 13.49 -26.98
N PRO A 38 -48.78 12.52 -27.26
CA PRO A 38 -49.21 11.20 -27.68
C PRO A 38 -49.66 10.40 -26.44
N SER A 39 -50.88 9.86 -26.46
CA SER A 39 -51.38 8.91 -25.46
C SER A 39 -50.47 7.69 -25.35
N PRO A 40 -50.02 7.29 -24.14
CA PRO A 40 -49.41 5.97 -23.94
C PRO A 40 -50.50 4.90 -24.01
N SER A 41 -50.33 3.97 -24.95
CA SER A 41 -51.14 2.76 -25.05
C SER A 41 -50.90 1.88 -23.81
N SER A 42 -51.97 1.58 -23.09
CA SER A 42 -51.99 0.62 -21.99
C SER A 42 -51.94 -0.81 -22.54
N TRP A 43 -50.77 -1.45 -22.51
CA TRP A 43 -50.64 -2.90 -22.57
C TRP A 43 -49.69 -3.34 -21.47
N THR A 44 -50.28 -3.75 -20.35
CA THR A 44 -49.61 -4.47 -19.27
C THR A 44 -49.61 -5.97 -19.60
N PRO A 45 -48.46 -6.66 -19.60
CA PRO A 45 -48.44 -8.09 -19.38
C PRO A 45 -48.59 -8.35 -17.87
N SER A 46 -49.64 -9.06 -17.47
CA SER A 46 -49.77 -9.60 -16.12
C SER A 46 -48.64 -10.60 -15.85
N PRO A 47 -47.86 -10.49 -14.76
CA PRO A 47 -47.04 -11.60 -14.32
C PRO A 47 -47.97 -12.68 -13.76
N SER A 48 -47.99 -13.84 -14.41
CA SER A 48 -48.66 -15.03 -13.88
C SER A 48 -47.95 -15.49 -12.60
N SER A 49 -48.70 -15.51 -11.50
CA SER A 49 -48.33 -16.20 -10.28
C SER A 49 -48.32 -17.71 -10.54
N ALA A 50 -47.14 -18.27 -10.79
CA ALA A 50 -46.89 -19.70 -10.70
C ALA A 50 -45.58 -19.90 -9.92
N VAL A 51 -45.73 -20.09 -8.61
CA VAL A 51 -44.67 -20.50 -7.69
C VAL A 51 -44.41 -22.00 -7.91
N PRO A 52 -43.20 -22.43 -8.29
CA PRO A 52 -42.81 -23.83 -8.10
C PRO A 52 -42.39 -24.03 -6.63
N VAL A 53 -43.12 -24.93 -5.96
CA VAL A 53 -42.83 -25.41 -4.60
C VAL A 53 -41.47 -26.12 -4.59
N PRO A 54 -40.48 -25.71 -3.75
CA PRO A 54 -39.28 -26.51 -3.56
C PRO A 54 -39.62 -27.76 -2.74
N SER A 55 -39.32 -28.93 -3.30
CA SER A 55 -39.44 -30.22 -2.62
C SER A 55 -38.56 -30.29 -1.37
N SER A 56 -39.19 -30.72 -0.27
CA SER A 56 -38.60 -31.05 1.00
C SER A 56 -37.86 -32.38 0.94
N TYR A 57 -36.53 -32.37 0.79
CA TYR A 57 -35.67 -33.47 1.24
C TYR A 57 -34.29 -32.92 1.63
N ALA A 58 -34.13 -32.65 2.93
CA ALA A 58 -32.82 -32.51 3.56
C ALA A 58 -32.42 -33.87 4.14
N PRO A 59 -31.21 -34.40 3.87
CA PRO A 59 -30.68 -35.51 4.64
C PRO A 59 -30.15 -35.03 6.00
N LEU A 60 -30.42 -35.82 7.03
CA LEU A 60 -30.02 -35.64 8.42
C LEU A 60 -28.48 -35.59 8.57
N PRO A 61 -27.90 -34.70 9.40
CA PRO A 61 -26.50 -34.83 9.78
C PRO A 61 -26.34 -35.89 10.88
N SER A 62 -25.51 -36.89 10.59
CA SER A 62 -25.11 -37.95 11.54
C SER A 62 -24.30 -37.38 12.70
N SER A 63 -24.72 -37.73 13.91
CA SER A 63 -24.02 -37.46 15.17
C SER A 63 -22.72 -38.25 15.26
N ASN A 64 -21.60 -37.56 15.45
CA ASN A 64 -20.39 -38.12 16.06
C ASN A 64 -19.77 -37.05 16.97
N THR A 65 -20.20 -37.01 18.23
CA THR A 65 -19.47 -36.33 19.30
C THR A 65 -18.77 -37.38 20.17
N PRO A 66 -17.44 -37.35 20.31
CA PRO A 66 -16.76 -38.15 21.33
C PRO A 66 -16.94 -37.51 22.71
N SER A 67 -17.25 -38.33 23.71
CA SER A 67 -17.30 -37.94 25.13
C SER A 67 -15.89 -37.60 25.65
N PRO A 68 -15.68 -36.55 26.48
CA PRO A 68 -14.36 -36.24 27.01
C PRO A 68 -14.01 -37.11 28.22
N SER A 69 -12.84 -37.73 28.15
CA SER A 69 -12.13 -38.38 29.27
C SER A 69 -11.82 -37.35 30.37
N THR A 70 -12.21 -37.61 31.62
CA THR A 70 -11.90 -36.77 32.78
C THR A 70 -10.74 -37.35 33.59
N ASP A 71 -9.55 -36.79 33.40
CA ASP A 71 -8.47 -36.91 34.39
C ASP A 71 -8.88 -36.11 35.65
N ALA A 72 -8.94 -36.78 36.82
CA ALA A 72 -9.60 -36.29 38.03
C ALA A 72 -9.03 -34.97 38.58
N THR A 73 -7.81 -34.60 38.20
CA THR A 73 -7.16 -33.35 38.62
C THR A 73 -7.57 -32.14 37.76
N CYS A 74 -8.13 -32.37 36.58
CA CYS A 74 -8.41 -31.32 35.60
C CYS A 74 -9.82 -30.72 35.75
N GLY A 75 -10.73 -31.45 36.42
CA GLY A 75 -12.12 -31.01 36.58
C GLY A 75 -12.76 -30.71 35.22
N THR A 76 -13.33 -29.51 35.07
CA THR A 76 -13.89 -29.00 33.80
C THR A 76 -12.89 -28.18 32.98
N CYS A 77 -11.65 -28.00 33.46
CA CYS A 77 -10.65 -27.23 32.76
C CYS A 77 -10.19 -27.97 31.50
N ASN A 78 -10.31 -27.30 30.37
CA ASN A 78 -9.87 -27.78 29.06
C ASN A 78 -8.74 -26.90 28.50
N ASN A 79 -7.86 -26.39 29.36
CA ASN A 79 -6.63 -25.66 29.04
C ASN A 79 -5.62 -25.82 30.20
N CYS A 80 -4.93 -24.76 30.63
CA CYS A 80 -3.92 -24.83 31.67
C CYS A 80 -4.55 -24.65 33.06
N HIS A 81 -4.55 -25.71 33.88
CA HIS A 81 -5.14 -25.75 35.21
C HIS A 81 -4.12 -25.42 36.29
N TYR A 82 -4.51 -24.59 37.26
CA TYR A 82 -3.71 -24.32 38.45
C TYR A 82 -4.37 -24.96 39.69
N PRO A 83 -3.77 -26.01 40.28
CA PRO A 83 -4.37 -26.73 41.39
C PRO A 83 -4.55 -25.89 42.67
N GLY A 84 -3.69 -24.89 42.89
CA GLY A 84 -3.67 -24.12 44.15
C GLY A 84 -4.96 -23.33 44.43
N ASN A 85 -5.75 -22.99 43.40
CA ASN A 85 -7.06 -22.35 43.55
C ASN A 85 -8.11 -22.88 42.55
N ASN A 86 -7.83 -24.00 41.88
CA ASN A 86 -8.68 -24.63 40.88
C ASN A 86 -9.00 -23.74 39.65
N ALA A 87 -8.14 -22.76 39.31
CA ALA A 87 -8.34 -21.89 38.15
C ALA A 87 -7.98 -22.58 36.82
N CYS A 88 -8.68 -22.19 35.75
CA CYS A 88 -8.40 -22.62 34.38
C CYS A 88 -8.03 -21.42 33.50
N PHE A 89 -6.80 -21.41 33.00
CA PHE A 89 -6.26 -20.35 32.17
C PHE A 89 -6.44 -20.74 30.71
N VAL A 90 -7.41 -20.11 30.03
CA VAL A 90 -7.76 -20.41 28.64
C VAL A 90 -6.89 -19.58 27.68
N GLY A 91 -6.47 -20.17 26.57
CA GLY A 91 -5.70 -19.49 25.51
C GLY A 91 -4.18 -19.68 25.61
N TRP A 92 -3.70 -20.43 26.60
CA TRP A 92 -2.30 -20.83 26.67
C TRP A 92 -2.08 -22.10 25.86
N SER A 93 -0.90 -22.21 25.26
CA SER A 93 -0.41 -23.45 24.65
C SER A 93 0.08 -24.44 25.72
N GLU A 94 0.13 -25.73 25.38
CA GLU A 94 0.71 -26.75 26.27
C GLU A 94 2.15 -26.41 26.68
N GLY A 95 2.94 -25.84 25.76
CA GLY A 95 4.30 -25.39 26.02
C GLY A 95 4.36 -24.24 27.03
N GLN A 96 3.47 -23.25 26.92
CA GLN A 96 3.38 -22.15 27.89
C GLN A 96 2.92 -22.65 29.26
N CYS A 97 1.98 -23.60 29.29
CA CYS A 97 1.53 -24.21 30.53
C CYS A 97 2.65 -24.98 31.24
N LYS A 98 3.42 -25.76 30.48
CA LYS A 98 4.53 -26.59 30.99
C LYS A 98 5.78 -25.79 31.38
N GLN A 99 5.89 -24.51 31.00
CA GLN A 99 6.98 -23.64 31.45
C GLN A 99 6.93 -23.37 32.96
N ASN A 100 5.77 -23.51 33.60
CA ASN A 100 5.63 -23.39 35.03
C ASN A 100 5.15 -24.72 35.65
N PRO A 101 5.98 -25.39 36.48
CA PRO A 101 5.65 -26.70 37.03
C PRO A 101 4.45 -26.68 37.99
N SER A 102 4.00 -25.50 38.42
CA SER A 102 2.83 -25.34 39.28
C SER A 102 1.50 -25.48 38.53
N TYR A 103 1.53 -25.57 37.20
CA TYR A 103 0.36 -25.68 36.35
C TYR A 103 0.31 -27.05 35.67
N LYS A 104 -0.90 -27.58 35.50
CA LYS A 104 -1.16 -28.84 34.82
C LYS A 104 -1.89 -28.59 33.51
N TRP A 105 -1.39 -29.13 32.41
CA TRP A 105 -2.09 -29.11 31.13
C TRP A 105 -3.26 -30.10 31.15
N CYS A 106 -4.46 -29.62 30.85
CA CYS A 106 -5.71 -30.38 30.93
C CYS A 106 -6.43 -30.52 29.58
N GLY A 107 -5.71 -30.33 28.48
CA GLY A 107 -6.25 -30.41 27.11
C GLY A 107 -6.57 -29.03 26.55
N GLN A 108 -7.28 -28.99 25.41
CA GLN A 108 -7.71 -27.76 24.74
C GLN A 108 -9.23 -27.84 24.51
N PRO A 109 -10.02 -26.73 24.45
CA PRO A 109 -11.46 -26.84 24.23
C PRO A 109 -11.78 -27.57 22.92
N ALA A 110 -12.77 -28.46 22.92
CA ALA A 110 -13.23 -29.13 21.70
C ALA A 110 -13.69 -28.07 20.68
N GLY A 111 -12.99 -27.97 19.55
CA GLY A 111 -13.14 -26.90 18.56
C GLY A 111 -11.93 -25.96 18.41
N ALA A 112 -10.89 -26.11 19.23
CA ALA A 112 -9.69 -25.26 19.20
C ALA A 112 -8.54 -25.76 18.30
N ASN A 113 -8.66 -26.94 17.67
CA ASN A 113 -7.76 -27.33 16.59
C ASN A 113 -8.35 -26.88 15.26
N LYS A 114 -8.03 -25.64 14.86
CA LYS A 114 -8.32 -25.16 13.51
C LYS A 114 -7.25 -25.54 12.48
N CYS A 115 -6.20 -26.29 12.85
CA CYS A 115 -5.03 -26.49 11.99
C CYS A 115 -5.26 -27.23 10.66
N GLY A 116 -6.37 -27.96 10.45
CA GLY A 116 -6.60 -28.69 9.19
C GLY A 116 -5.40 -29.59 8.80
N LYS A 117 -4.88 -29.41 7.58
CA LYS A 117 -3.63 -30.05 7.09
C LYS A 117 -2.36 -29.22 7.34
N CYS A 118 -2.48 -28.08 8.01
CA CYS A 118 -1.38 -27.16 8.23
C CYS A 118 -0.39 -27.70 9.26
N ASN A 119 0.89 -27.71 8.90
CA ASN A 119 2.01 -28.09 9.76
C ASN A 119 2.95 -26.90 10.05
N ASN A 120 2.43 -25.67 9.98
CA ASN A 120 3.16 -24.42 10.22
C ASN A 120 2.18 -23.35 10.75
N CYS A 121 2.30 -22.06 10.42
CA CYS A 121 1.37 -21.01 10.89
C CYS A 121 0.00 -21.07 10.20
N TYR A 122 -1.04 -21.40 10.94
CA TYR A 122 -2.40 -21.46 10.44
C TYR A 122 -3.18 -20.17 10.73
N PHE A 123 -3.87 -19.65 9.73
CA PHE A 123 -4.75 -18.48 9.85
C PHE A 123 -6.21 -18.89 9.73
N ALA A 124 -6.95 -18.69 10.80
CA ALA A 124 -8.30 -19.23 10.96
C ALA A 124 -9.36 -18.60 10.07
N ASP A 125 -9.23 -17.31 9.75
CA ASP A 125 -10.27 -16.58 9.03
C ASP A 125 -10.21 -16.84 7.51
N ALA A 126 -9.09 -17.38 7.02
CA ALA A 126 -8.90 -17.72 5.60
C ALA A 126 -8.63 -19.22 5.34
N ASP A 127 -8.68 -20.08 6.37
CA ASP A 127 -8.34 -21.51 6.28
C ASP A 127 -6.99 -21.76 5.57
N ALA A 128 -5.97 -20.97 5.92
CA ALA A 128 -4.70 -20.90 5.20
C ALA A 128 -3.50 -21.32 6.06
N CYS A 129 -2.55 -22.03 5.45
CA CYS A 129 -1.30 -22.46 6.08
C CYS A 129 -0.09 -21.73 5.52
N PHE A 130 0.58 -20.96 6.36
CA PHE A 130 1.74 -20.15 6.05
C PHE A 130 3.00 -20.92 6.43
N VAL A 131 3.71 -21.42 5.42
CA VAL A 131 4.90 -22.26 5.59
C VAL A 131 6.15 -21.39 5.61
N GLY A 132 7.10 -21.72 6.50
CA GLY A 132 8.41 -21.07 6.57
C GLY A 132 8.58 -20.07 7.71
N TRP A 133 7.55 -19.88 8.53
CA TRP A 133 7.68 -19.16 9.80
C TRP A 133 8.12 -20.13 10.91
N SER A 134 8.76 -19.60 11.94
CA SER A 134 9.00 -20.30 13.20
C SER A 134 7.82 -20.13 14.15
N ALA A 135 7.71 -21.01 15.15
CA ALA A 135 6.68 -20.91 16.19
C ALA A 135 6.69 -19.55 16.91
N ALA A 136 7.89 -18.99 17.13
CA ALA A 136 8.05 -17.67 17.76
C ALA A 136 7.52 -16.53 16.88
N GLN A 137 7.74 -16.60 15.57
CA GLN A 137 7.21 -15.63 14.60
C GLN A 137 5.69 -15.74 14.48
N CYS A 138 5.17 -16.97 14.46
CA CYS A 138 3.72 -17.21 14.51
C CYS A 138 3.06 -16.54 15.71
N ALA A 139 3.67 -16.72 16.88
CA ALA A 139 3.14 -16.22 18.15
C ALA A 139 3.15 -14.69 18.27
N GLN A 140 3.87 -13.97 17.39
CA GLN A 140 3.83 -12.50 17.35
C GLN A 140 2.55 -11.95 16.76
N VAL A 141 1.80 -12.76 16.00
CA VAL A 141 0.56 -12.33 15.36
C VAL A 141 -0.62 -13.06 16.00
N PRO A 142 -1.42 -12.39 16.86
CA PRO A 142 -2.44 -13.06 17.68
C PRO A 142 -3.54 -13.80 16.90
N GLN A 143 -3.68 -13.50 15.61
CA GLN A 143 -4.67 -14.11 14.72
C GLN A 143 -4.18 -15.42 14.09
N TYR A 144 -2.89 -15.71 14.18
CA TYR A 144 -2.27 -16.92 13.65
C TYR A 144 -2.05 -17.93 14.78
N GLN A 145 -2.25 -19.20 14.43
CA GLN A 145 -2.08 -20.33 15.33
C GLN A 145 -0.95 -21.21 14.79
N TRP A 146 0.07 -21.46 15.61
CA TRP A 146 1.14 -22.38 15.23
C TRP A 146 0.64 -23.83 15.24
N CYS A 147 0.85 -24.54 14.14
CA CYS A 147 0.41 -25.92 13.93
C CYS A 147 1.53 -26.89 13.52
N GLY A 148 2.80 -26.44 13.56
CA GLY A 148 3.97 -27.27 13.25
C GLY A 148 4.64 -27.86 14.48
N ASP A 149 5.54 -28.83 14.29
CA ASP A 149 6.45 -29.24 15.36
C ASP A 149 7.49 -28.13 15.56
N ASN A 150 7.71 -27.72 16.81
CA ASN A 150 8.67 -26.68 17.23
C ASN A 150 10.15 -27.03 16.93
N THR A 151 10.41 -28.08 16.14
CA THR A 151 11.73 -28.64 15.85
C THR A 151 12.25 -28.34 14.44
N VAL A 152 11.43 -27.77 13.55
CA VAL A 152 11.85 -27.50 12.17
C VAL A 152 12.43 -26.08 12.04
N PHE A 153 13.75 -25.97 12.14
CA PHE A 153 14.51 -24.78 11.77
C PHE A 153 14.98 -24.93 10.31
N PRO A 154 14.75 -23.96 9.40
CA PRO A 154 15.34 -24.01 8.08
C PRO A 154 16.85 -23.73 8.17
N THR A 155 17.67 -24.76 8.03
CA THR A 155 19.12 -24.64 7.87
C THR A 155 19.44 -24.16 6.45
N SER A 156 20.18 -23.06 6.34
CA SER A 156 20.74 -22.58 5.06
C SER A 156 21.80 -23.55 4.54
N SER A 157 21.66 -23.99 3.29
CA SER A 157 22.68 -24.75 2.56
C SER A 157 22.83 -24.17 1.14
N PRO A 158 24.02 -23.74 0.71
CA PRO A 158 24.24 -23.25 -0.64
C PRO A 158 24.76 -24.36 -1.55
N ASN A 159 23.99 -24.72 -2.59
CA ASN A 159 24.50 -25.50 -3.71
C ASN A 159 25.06 -24.55 -4.77
N THR A 160 26.37 -24.65 -5.05
CA THR A 160 27.01 -24.11 -6.27
C THR A 160 27.63 -25.26 -7.06
N PRO A 161 27.58 -25.27 -8.41
CA PRO A 161 28.25 -26.30 -9.20
C PRO A 161 29.73 -25.95 -9.49
N SER A 162 30.54 -26.97 -9.19
CA SER A 162 31.93 -27.29 -9.56
C SER A 162 32.60 -26.60 -10.77
N ALA A 163 33.82 -26.10 -10.55
CA ALA A 163 34.95 -26.19 -11.48
C ALA A 163 36.23 -26.55 -10.69
N SER A 164 37.03 -27.49 -11.23
CA SER A 164 38.19 -28.14 -10.58
C SER A 164 39.53 -27.64 -11.18
N PRO A 165 40.73 -28.09 -10.74
CA PRO A 165 41.62 -27.30 -9.88
C PRO A 165 43.03 -27.07 -10.46
N SER A 166 43.84 -26.19 -9.84
CA SER A 166 45.31 -26.33 -9.92
C SER A 166 46.07 -25.72 -8.73
N ALA A 167 46.80 -26.59 -8.06
CA ALA A 167 48.04 -26.51 -7.27
C ALA A 167 48.43 -25.28 -6.41
N ASN A 168 48.63 -25.60 -5.12
CA ASN A 168 49.46 -25.06 -4.01
C ASN A 168 50.86 -24.48 -4.39
N PRO A 169 51.69 -23.89 -3.48
CA PRO A 169 51.64 -23.93 -1.99
C PRO A 169 51.99 -22.64 -1.17
N THR A 170 51.47 -22.65 0.08
CA THR A 170 52.10 -22.31 1.39
C THR A 170 52.75 -20.93 1.63
N VAL A 171 52.30 -20.21 2.69
CA VAL A 171 53.11 -19.75 3.86
C VAL A 171 52.15 -19.12 4.93
N ALA A 172 52.20 -19.63 6.16
CA ALA A 172 51.79 -18.98 7.42
C ALA A 172 53.06 -18.37 8.10
N PRO A 173 53.04 -17.52 9.17
CA PRO A 173 52.04 -17.31 10.25
C PRO A 173 51.79 -15.78 10.52
N THR A 174 51.05 -15.25 11.51
CA THR A 174 51.13 -15.41 12.98
C THR A 174 49.99 -14.61 13.63
N SER A 175 49.47 -15.13 14.74
CA SER A 175 48.43 -14.60 15.62
C SER A 175 48.87 -13.39 16.45
N VAL A 176 47.93 -12.48 16.80
CA VAL A 176 47.73 -11.99 18.19
C VAL A 176 46.26 -11.58 18.39
N VAL A 177 45.65 -12.11 19.45
CA VAL A 177 44.33 -11.75 20.01
C VAL A 177 44.57 -11.03 21.33
N PRO A 178 43.69 -10.11 21.77
CA PRO A 178 43.45 -9.97 23.20
C PRO A 178 41.97 -10.19 23.58
N SER A 179 41.85 -11.02 24.60
CA SER A 179 40.68 -11.44 25.37
C SER A 179 40.26 -10.39 26.40
N TYR A 180 38.94 -10.28 26.65
CA TYR A 180 38.41 -9.70 27.88
C TYR A 180 37.27 -10.57 28.44
N THR A 181 37.35 -10.82 29.74
CA THR A 181 36.50 -11.68 30.57
C THR A 181 35.22 -10.96 31.06
N PRO A 182 34.18 -11.71 31.47
CA PRO A 182 32.85 -11.17 31.78
C PRO A 182 32.64 -10.87 33.27
N THR A 183 31.80 -9.89 33.60
CA THR A 183 31.26 -9.72 34.96
C THR A 183 29.83 -9.18 34.95
N SER A 184 28.98 -9.69 35.84
CA SER A 184 27.63 -9.22 36.21
C SER A 184 27.35 -9.71 37.64
N PRO A 185 26.31 -9.25 38.38
CA PRO A 185 25.65 -7.93 38.48
C PRO A 185 25.61 -7.43 39.97
N PRO A 186 24.82 -6.40 40.33
CA PRO A 186 23.57 -6.72 41.05
C PRO A 186 22.34 -5.84 40.73
N SER A 187 21.22 -6.27 41.31
CA SER A 187 19.79 -5.94 41.10
C SER A 187 19.30 -4.65 41.79
N SER A 188 18.30 -3.95 41.21
CA SER A 188 16.96 -3.65 41.79
C SER A 188 16.28 -2.34 41.27
N THR A 189 15.14 -2.47 40.55
CA THR A 189 13.93 -1.56 40.43
C THR A 189 14.06 -0.09 39.98
N PRO A 190 13.01 0.60 39.44
CA PRO A 190 11.67 0.19 38.98
C PRO A 190 11.36 0.52 37.50
N ALA A 191 10.19 0.08 37.02
CA ALA A 191 9.67 0.25 35.66
C ALA A 191 9.63 1.72 35.18
N PRO A 192 10.03 2.03 33.92
CA PRO A 192 9.85 3.36 33.37
C PRO A 192 8.43 3.49 32.79
N SER A 193 7.72 4.53 33.25
CA SER A 193 6.50 5.02 32.62
C SER A 193 6.77 5.50 31.20
N TYR A 194 5.97 5.03 30.24
CA TYR A 194 5.97 5.54 28.87
C TYR A 194 5.51 7.00 28.85
N SER A 195 6.41 7.89 28.44
CA SER A 195 6.08 9.23 27.95
C SER A 195 6.62 9.33 26.51
N PRO A 196 5.82 9.75 25.52
CA PRO A 196 6.26 9.83 24.14
C PRO A 196 7.21 11.02 23.98
N SER A 197 8.51 10.77 24.16
CA SER A 197 9.53 11.76 23.82
C SER A 197 9.67 11.82 22.31
N SER A 198 9.16 12.91 21.75
CA SER A 198 9.46 13.41 20.42
C SER A 198 10.98 13.61 20.29
N VAL A 199 11.66 12.65 19.66
CA VAL A 199 13.00 12.91 19.16
C VAL A 199 12.85 13.83 17.95
N ALA A 200 13.03 15.13 18.17
CA ALA A 200 13.18 16.08 17.08
C ALA A 200 14.40 15.67 16.22
N PRO A 201 14.32 15.70 14.88
CA PRO A 201 15.46 15.38 14.03
C PRO A 201 16.59 16.39 14.29
N ALA A 202 17.82 15.89 14.38
CA ALA A 202 19.02 16.74 14.40
C ALA A 202 19.09 17.59 13.11
N PRO A 203 19.65 18.81 13.13
CA PRO A 203 19.80 19.62 11.93
C PRO A 203 20.85 18.98 11.01
N GLY A 204 20.38 18.17 10.07
CA GLY A 204 21.15 17.50 9.01
C GLY A 204 20.46 17.71 7.67
N LYS A 205 21.21 17.68 6.57
CA LYS A 205 20.81 18.01 5.18
C LYS A 205 19.36 17.62 4.84
N PRO A 206 18.52 18.52 4.30
CA PRO A 206 17.11 18.22 3.96
C PRO A 206 16.99 17.08 2.94
N GLY A 207 15.85 16.37 2.95
CA GLY A 207 15.60 15.20 2.11
C GLY A 207 14.86 14.05 2.79
N LEU A 208 14.45 13.06 2.00
CA LEU A 208 13.64 11.91 2.42
C LEU A 208 14.13 11.24 3.72
N MET A 209 15.43 11.00 3.86
CA MET A 209 15.99 10.27 5.01
C MET A 209 15.81 11.00 6.35
N ASN A 210 15.65 12.32 6.34
CA ASN A 210 15.38 13.08 7.56
C ASN A 210 13.95 12.94 8.04
N ILE A 211 13.01 12.86 7.08
CA ILE A 211 11.59 12.80 7.35
C ILE A 211 11.17 11.35 7.62
N LEU A 212 11.75 10.41 6.86
CA LEU A 212 11.48 8.99 6.93
C LEU A 212 12.79 8.21 7.05
N PRO A 213 13.40 8.14 8.26
CA PRO A 213 14.56 7.28 8.49
C PRO A 213 14.21 5.80 8.29
N LYS A 214 15.22 4.96 8.00
CA LYS A 214 15.05 3.50 7.81
C LYS A 214 14.27 2.82 8.93
N ALA A 215 14.61 3.15 10.18
CA ALA A 215 13.94 2.58 11.36
C ALA A 215 12.44 2.94 11.39
N LEU A 216 12.09 4.19 11.03
CA LEU A 216 10.70 4.60 10.92
C LEU A 216 10.02 3.86 9.77
N PHE A 217 10.63 3.79 8.59
CA PHE A 217 10.07 3.03 7.46
C PHE A 217 9.76 1.57 7.85
N GLN A 218 10.69 0.89 8.50
CA GLN A 218 10.50 -0.49 8.98
C GLN A 218 9.40 -0.61 10.04
N GLN A 219 9.24 0.41 10.90
CA GLN A 219 8.13 0.47 11.86
C GLN A 219 6.79 0.69 11.17
N LEU A 220 6.74 1.49 10.10
CA LEU A 220 5.51 1.78 9.37
C LEU A 220 5.06 0.59 8.50
N PHE A 221 6.01 -0.16 7.94
CA PHE A 221 5.75 -1.32 7.09
C PHE A 221 6.47 -2.57 7.59
N PRO A 222 6.10 -3.10 8.78
CA PRO A 222 6.79 -4.23 9.41
C PRO A 222 6.64 -5.53 8.61
N ASN A 223 5.62 -5.61 7.75
CA ASN A 223 5.31 -6.78 6.93
C ASN A 223 5.62 -6.56 5.44
N ALA A 224 6.35 -5.49 5.09
CA ALA A 224 6.72 -5.24 3.69
C ALA A 224 7.43 -6.46 3.08
N LEU A 225 7.08 -6.81 1.85
CA LEU A 225 7.76 -7.89 1.13
C LEU A 225 9.27 -7.57 0.98
N PRO A 226 10.16 -8.59 0.96
CA PRO A 226 11.60 -8.39 0.85
C PRO A 226 12.08 -7.59 -0.38
N ILE A 227 11.26 -7.48 -1.43
CA ILE A 227 11.53 -6.66 -2.62
C ILE A 227 11.55 -5.15 -2.30
N TYR A 228 10.81 -4.71 -1.28
CA TYR A 228 10.69 -3.31 -0.89
C TYR A 228 11.80 -2.87 0.06
N GLN A 229 13.02 -2.85 -0.46
CA GLN A 229 14.20 -2.49 0.33
C GLN A 229 14.36 -0.98 0.45
N TYR A 230 14.48 -0.48 1.68
CA TYR A 230 14.60 0.96 1.96
C TYR A 230 15.81 1.63 1.29
N ASP A 231 16.94 0.93 1.18
CA ASP A 231 18.15 1.53 0.61
C ASP A 231 17.98 1.82 -0.89
N HIS A 232 17.24 0.96 -1.60
CA HIS A 232 16.83 1.19 -2.99
C HIS A 232 15.79 2.31 -3.12
N PHE A 233 14.86 2.43 -2.15
CA PHE A 233 13.93 3.57 -2.10
C PHE A 233 14.67 4.90 -2.02
N VAL A 234 15.63 5.01 -1.09
CA VAL A 234 16.47 6.21 -0.93
C VAL A 234 17.30 6.48 -2.17
N ALA A 235 17.92 5.45 -2.75
CA ALA A 235 18.75 5.59 -3.95
C ALA A 235 17.92 6.12 -5.14
N MET A 236 16.71 5.60 -5.36
CA MET A 236 15.84 6.06 -6.43
C MET A 236 15.23 7.43 -6.14
N ALA A 237 14.93 7.75 -4.87
CA ALA A 237 14.46 9.08 -4.50
C ALA A 237 15.51 10.16 -4.79
N ALA A 238 16.81 9.83 -4.70
CA ALA A 238 17.89 10.75 -5.04
C ALA A 238 17.92 11.17 -6.52
N GLN A 239 17.24 10.45 -7.42
CA GLN A 239 17.05 10.90 -8.81
C GLN A 239 16.08 12.09 -8.93
N TYR A 240 15.31 12.36 -7.88
CA TYR A 240 14.34 13.46 -7.79
C TYR A 240 14.75 14.41 -6.66
N PRO A 241 15.75 15.29 -6.87
CA PRO A 241 16.41 16.02 -5.79
C PRO A 241 15.51 17.00 -5.03
N THR A 242 14.32 17.32 -5.55
CA THR A 242 13.32 18.17 -4.90
C THR A 242 12.25 17.38 -4.15
N PHE A 243 12.14 16.07 -4.36
CA PHE A 243 11.20 15.21 -3.62
C PHE A 243 11.55 15.20 -2.13
N ALA A 244 10.60 15.57 -1.27
CA ALA A 244 10.80 15.76 0.16
C ALA A 244 11.95 16.74 0.49
N ASN A 245 12.19 17.70 -0.40
CA ASN A 245 13.29 18.67 -0.33
C ASN A 245 12.98 19.95 -1.14
N SER A 246 11.76 20.47 -1.00
CA SER A 246 11.29 21.69 -1.67
C SER A 246 11.85 22.97 -1.07
N GLY A 247 12.41 22.89 0.14
CA GLY A 247 12.80 24.04 0.96
C GLY A 247 11.72 24.49 1.94
N ASN A 248 10.55 23.84 1.93
CA ASN A 248 9.49 24.02 2.93
C ASN A 248 9.26 22.72 3.70
N VAL A 249 9.68 22.70 4.97
CA VAL A 249 9.63 21.51 5.84
C VAL A 249 8.22 20.94 5.97
N ASP A 250 7.20 21.80 6.03
CA ASP A 250 5.82 21.36 6.17
C ASP A 250 5.28 20.73 4.88
N GLU A 251 5.64 21.30 3.72
CA GLU A 251 5.32 20.72 2.42
C GLU A 251 6.04 19.39 2.21
N ASP A 252 7.32 19.30 2.59
CA ASP A 252 8.13 18.09 2.46
C ASP A 252 7.57 16.95 3.34
N LYS A 253 7.17 17.26 4.58
CA LYS A 253 6.51 16.27 5.46
C LYS A 253 5.16 15.82 4.92
N ARG A 254 4.35 16.74 4.38
CA ARG A 254 3.07 16.39 3.75
C ARG A 254 3.28 15.57 2.49
N GLU A 255 4.29 15.87 1.68
CA GLU A 255 4.65 15.06 0.51
C GLU A 255 5.01 13.63 0.91
N VAL A 256 5.87 13.44 1.91
CA VAL A 256 6.21 12.09 2.39
C VAL A 256 4.99 11.39 2.98
N ALA A 257 4.18 12.07 3.80
CA ALA A 257 2.96 11.48 4.36
C ALA A 257 1.98 11.04 3.26
N ALA A 258 1.83 11.86 2.21
CA ALA A 258 0.96 11.54 1.08
C ALA A 258 1.51 10.37 0.28
N PHE A 259 2.81 10.35 -0.03
CA PHE A 259 3.46 9.24 -0.73
C PHE A 259 3.22 7.92 0.02
N LEU A 260 3.48 7.90 1.34
CA LEU A 260 3.24 6.75 2.20
C LEU A 260 1.76 6.35 2.23
N GLY A 261 0.85 7.33 2.35
CA GLY A 261 -0.60 7.10 2.37
C GLY A 261 -1.12 6.45 1.09
N GLN A 262 -0.64 6.92 -0.06
CA GLN A 262 -1.04 6.39 -1.37
C GLN A 262 -0.49 4.97 -1.56
N ILE A 263 0.81 4.74 -1.38
CA ILE A 263 1.39 3.40 -1.58
C ILE A 263 0.84 2.36 -0.60
N SER A 264 0.43 2.78 0.61
CA SER A 264 -0.20 1.90 1.60
C SER A 264 -1.48 1.27 1.06
N LEU A 265 -2.34 2.06 0.42
CA LEU A 265 -3.56 1.52 -0.20
C LEU A 265 -3.23 0.69 -1.44
N GLU A 266 -2.40 1.21 -2.34
CA GLU A 266 -2.11 0.56 -3.63
C GLU A 266 -1.48 -0.83 -3.46
N SER A 267 -0.55 -0.97 -2.51
CA SER A 267 0.23 -2.20 -2.34
C SER A 267 -0.16 -3.04 -1.13
N GLY A 268 -1.23 -2.66 -0.42
CA GLY A 268 -1.63 -3.27 0.86
C GLY A 268 -0.53 -3.21 1.90
N ASP A 269 -0.05 -2.01 2.21
CA ASP A 269 1.08 -1.75 3.10
C ASP A 269 2.38 -2.48 2.66
N LEU A 270 2.67 -2.46 1.35
CA LEU A 270 3.84 -3.10 0.73
C LEU A 270 3.85 -4.63 0.85
N GLN A 271 2.69 -5.25 1.06
CA GLN A 271 2.55 -6.71 1.12
C GLN A 271 2.25 -7.35 -0.24
N TYR A 272 1.96 -6.55 -1.26
CA TYR A 272 1.70 -6.99 -2.62
C TYR A 272 2.52 -6.21 -3.63
N VAL A 273 3.42 -6.92 -4.33
CA VAL A 273 4.23 -6.34 -5.42
C VAL A 273 3.53 -6.38 -6.77
N GLU A 274 2.58 -7.30 -6.95
CA GLU A 274 1.73 -7.39 -8.12
C GLU A 274 0.26 -7.30 -7.69
N GLU A 275 -0.58 -6.76 -8.56
CA GLU A 275 -2.03 -6.71 -8.40
C GLU A 275 -2.58 -8.10 -8.09
N ILE A 276 -3.54 -8.17 -7.16
CA ILE A 276 -4.18 -9.43 -6.76
C ILE A 276 -5.10 -9.92 -7.88
N ASN A 277 -5.98 -9.05 -8.38
CA ASN A 277 -6.95 -9.39 -9.41
C ASN A 277 -6.47 -8.97 -10.81
N LYS A 278 -5.44 -9.67 -11.30
CA LYS A 278 -4.72 -9.32 -12.52
C LYS A 278 -5.62 -9.30 -13.77
N ALA A 279 -5.47 -8.24 -14.57
CA ALA A 279 -5.99 -8.17 -15.94
C ALA A 279 -4.88 -7.78 -16.93
N THR A 280 -5.18 -7.72 -18.22
CA THR A 280 -4.16 -7.44 -19.25
C THR A 280 -3.72 -5.96 -19.25
N TYR A 281 -4.64 -5.03 -18.97
CA TYR A 281 -4.41 -3.57 -19.01
C TYR A 281 -3.65 -3.12 -20.26
N CYS A 282 -4.13 -3.58 -21.42
CA CYS A 282 -3.54 -3.24 -22.71
C CYS A 282 -4.50 -2.35 -23.49
N GLN A 283 -4.02 -1.17 -23.87
CA GLN A 283 -4.62 -0.31 -24.87
C GLN A 283 -3.60 -0.11 -26.00
N ALA A 284 -3.62 -1.03 -26.98
CA ALA A 284 -2.64 -1.03 -28.05
C ALA A 284 -2.66 0.27 -28.85
N SER A 285 -1.49 0.84 -29.08
CA SER A 285 -1.27 1.98 -29.97
C SER A 285 0.03 1.79 -30.76
N ALA A 286 0.27 2.65 -31.76
CA ALA A 286 1.53 2.62 -32.50
C ALA A 286 2.74 2.94 -31.61
N GLU A 287 2.56 3.80 -30.62
CA GLU A 287 3.63 4.19 -29.69
C GLU A 287 3.84 3.17 -28.56
N TYR A 288 2.76 2.54 -28.09
CA TYR A 288 2.76 1.56 -27.02
C TYR A 288 2.06 0.28 -27.49
N PRO A 289 2.71 -0.55 -28.32
CA PRO A 289 2.16 -1.83 -28.70
C PRO A 289 2.04 -2.73 -27.46
N CYS A 290 1.10 -3.66 -27.48
CA CYS A 290 1.03 -4.69 -26.44
C CYS A 290 1.87 -5.88 -26.89
N ALA A 291 2.93 -6.17 -26.14
CA ALA A 291 3.79 -7.30 -26.43
C ALA A 291 3.02 -8.63 -26.23
N ALA A 292 3.25 -9.58 -27.13
CA ALA A 292 2.56 -10.87 -27.10
C ALA A 292 2.83 -11.60 -25.76
N GLY A 293 1.77 -12.07 -25.13
CA GLY A 293 1.84 -12.80 -23.85
C GLY A 293 2.18 -11.92 -22.63
N LYS A 294 2.28 -10.60 -22.79
CA LYS A 294 2.57 -9.68 -21.68
C LYS A 294 1.30 -9.03 -21.14
N GLN A 295 1.35 -8.71 -19.85
CA GLN A 295 0.27 -8.06 -19.11
C GLN A 295 0.81 -6.89 -18.30
N TYR A 296 0.02 -5.83 -18.23
CA TYR A 296 0.40 -4.53 -17.65
C TYR A 296 -0.46 -4.20 -16.43
N PHE A 297 -0.87 -5.21 -15.66
CA PHE A 297 -1.49 -5.05 -14.35
C PHE A 297 -0.56 -4.32 -13.36
N GLY A 298 -1.13 -3.92 -12.22
CA GLY A 298 -0.42 -3.15 -11.21
C GLY A 298 0.85 -3.84 -10.71
N ARG A 299 1.98 -3.12 -10.74
CA ARG A 299 3.24 -3.54 -10.11
C ARG A 299 3.87 -2.44 -9.27
N GLY A 300 4.57 -2.84 -8.21
CA GLY A 300 5.30 -1.94 -7.33
C GLY A 300 4.41 -1.12 -6.39
N PRO A 301 4.98 -0.14 -5.66
CA PRO A 301 4.32 0.58 -4.57
C PRO A 301 3.11 1.39 -5.02
N ILE A 302 3.14 1.93 -6.24
CA ILE A 302 2.04 2.73 -6.81
C ILE A 302 1.11 1.90 -7.72
N GLN A 303 1.33 0.58 -7.83
CA GLN A 303 0.64 -0.30 -8.76
C GLN A 303 0.62 0.24 -10.20
N LEU A 304 1.81 0.52 -10.74
CA LEU A 304 1.98 0.99 -12.11
C LEU A 304 1.24 0.06 -13.08
N SER A 305 0.26 0.62 -13.80
CA SER A 305 -0.68 -0.13 -14.64
C SER A 305 -0.79 0.50 -16.03
N TRP A 306 -1.19 -0.30 -17.01
CA TRP A 306 -1.34 0.03 -18.43
C TRP A 306 -0.06 0.11 -19.25
N ASN A 307 -0.08 -0.49 -20.44
CA ASN A 307 1.04 -0.55 -21.40
C ASN A 307 1.69 0.82 -21.65
N PHE A 308 0.92 1.89 -21.80
CA PHE A 308 1.49 3.22 -22.04
C PHE A 308 2.30 3.76 -20.85
N ASN A 309 1.90 3.45 -19.61
CA ASN A 309 2.67 3.86 -18.43
C ASN A 309 3.95 3.04 -18.29
N TYR A 310 3.90 1.73 -18.56
CA TYR A 310 5.10 0.90 -18.63
C TYR A 310 6.03 1.39 -19.74
N GLY A 311 5.50 1.79 -20.90
CA GLY A 311 6.29 2.37 -21.98
C GLY A 311 6.96 3.69 -21.60
N ASP A 312 6.22 4.64 -21.01
CA ASP A 312 6.79 5.91 -20.55
C ASP A 312 7.85 5.70 -19.46
N PHE A 313 7.56 4.87 -18.46
CA PHE A 313 8.52 4.57 -17.40
C PHE A 313 9.74 3.83 -17.95
N GLY A 314 9.55 2.91 -18.89
CA GLY A 314 10.62 2.20 -19.56
C GLY A 314 11.55 3.14 -20.32
N LYS A 315 11.00 4.13 -21.03
CA LYS A 315 11.78 5.21 -21.67
C LYS A 315 12.62 5.97 -20.63
N ALA A 316 12.04 6.33 -19.49
CA ALA A 316 12.76 7.04 -18.42
C ALA A 316 13.86 6.17 -17.76
N ALA A 317 13.60 4.86 -17.60
CA ALA A 317 14.53 3.92 -17.01
C ALA A 317 15.58 3.37 -18.00
N GLY A 318 15.46 3.66 -19.30
CA GLY A 318 16.28 3.05 -20.35
C GLY A 318 16.08 1.54 -20.47
N LYS A 319 14.86 1.05 -20.20
CA LYS A 319 14.48 -0.37 -20.21
C LYS A 319 13.26 -0.59 -21.11
N ASP A 320 13.26 -1.67 -21.87
CA ASP A 320 12.06 -2.08 -22.60
C ASP A 320 11.07 -2.78 -21.66
N LEU A 321 10.25 -1.96 -20.97
CA LEU A 321 9.21 -2.44 -20.07
C LEU A 321 7.88 -2.75 -20.81
N ILE A 322 7.79 -2.47 -22.11
CA ILE A 322 6.69 -2.98 -22.94
C ILE A 322 6.86 -4.48 -23.13
N ALA A 323 8.08 -4.93 -23.46
CA ALA A 323 8.40 -6.34 -23.61
C ALA A 323 8.71 -7.05 -22.28
N ASN A 324 9.13 -6.32 -21.24
CA ASN A 324 9.53 -6.92 -19.96
C ASN A 324 8.87 -6.23 -18.74
N PRO A 325 7.52 -6.13 -18.68
CA PRO A 325 6.83 -5.42 -17.60
C PRO A 325 7.06 -6.05 -16.21
N GLU A 326 7.35 -7.36 -16.13
CA GLU A 326 7.67 -8.08 -14.90
C GLU A 326 8.93 -7.56 -14.17
N LEU A 327 9.81 -6.82 -14.85
CA LEU A 327 10.98 -6.22 -14.22
C LEU A 327 10.60 -5.24 -13.11
N VAL A 328 9.45 -4.55 -13.23
CA VAL A 328 8.96 -3.62 -12.19
C VAL A 328 8.66 -4.33 -10.86
N ALA A 329 8.36 -5.63 -10.89
CA ALA A 329 8.08 -6.42 -9.68
C ALA A 329 9.27 -7.26 -9.17
N SER A 330 10.37 -7.31 -9.93
CA SER A 330 11.50 -8.20 -9.63
C SER A 330 12.84 -7.48 -9.47
N ASP A 331 12.96 -6.25 -9.96
CA ASP A 331 14.14 -5.41 -9.81
C ASP A 331 13.94 -4.42 -8.63
N PRO A 332 14.80 -4.47 -7.58
CA PRO A 332 14.68 -3.61 -6.41
C PRO A 332 14.81 -2.10 -6.67
N ASP A 333 15.46 -1.69 -7.76
CA ASP A 333 15.51 -0.28 -8.16
C ASP A 333 14.21 0.09 -8.91
N LEU A 334 13.81 -0.71 -9.90
CA LEU A 334 12.62 -0.39 -10.71
C LEU A 334 11.32 -0.41 -9.90
N VAL A 335 11.22 -1.27 -8.88
CA VAL A 335 10.04 -1.33 -8.02
C VAL A 335 9.80 0.02 -7.35
N TRP A 336 10.83 0.63 -6.74
CA TRP A 336 10.72 1.95 -6.11
C TRP A 336 10.70 3.09 -7.12
N TRP A 337 11.52 2.99 -8.16
CA TRP A 337 11.62 4.02 -9.18
C TRP A 337 10.29 4.19 -9.93
N SER A 338 9.52 3.12 -10.15
CA SER A 338 8.20 3.24 -10.80
C SER A 338 7.26 4.21 -10.06
N ALA A 339 7.22 4.12 -8.73
CA ALA A 339 6.39 4.99 -7.90
C ALA A 339 6.91 6.43 -7.86
N LEU A 340 8.23 6.59 -7.68
CA LEU A 340 8.87 7.91 -7.66
C LEU A 340 8.78 8.61 -9.03
N TRP A 341 8.94 7.87 -10.12
CA TRP A 341 8.77 8.37 -11.47
C TRP A 341 7.34 8.84 -11.71
N PHE A 342 6.35 8.03 -11.34
CA PHE A 342 4.94 8.42 -11.49
C PHE A 342 4.63 9.68 -10.67
N TRP A 343 5.18 9.76 -9.46
CA TRP A 343 5.01 10.91 -8.56
C TRP A 343 5.56 12.22 -9.12
N ASN A 344 6.68 12.17 -9.83
CA ASN A 344 7.43 13.35 -10.25
C ASN A 344 7.24 13.72 -11.73
N THR A 345 6.53 12.91 -12.52
CA THR A 345 6.37 13.11 -13.97
C THR A 345 5.10 13.89 -14.31
N ASP A 346 5.17 14.76 -15.31
CA ASP A 346 3.98 15.41 -15.88
C ASP A 346 3.12 14.38 -16.63
N LYS A 347 1.89 14.15 -16.14
CA LYS A 347 0.88 13.30 -16.77
C LYS A 347 -0.35 14.13 -17.16
N TRP A 348 -1.27 13.52 -17.90
CA TRP A 348 -2.44 14.21 -18.47
C TRP A 348 -3.33 14.92 -17.43
N ASN A 349 -3.35 14.44 -16.18
CA ASN A 349 -4.14 14.99 -15.07
C ASN A 349 -3.30 15.80 -14.06
N GLY A 350 -1.98 15.90 -14.27
CA GLY A 350 -1.05 16.73 -13.49
C GLY A 350 0.25 16.02 -13.12
N ASN A 351 0.94 16.61 -12.16
CA ASN A 351 2.19 16.12 -11.57
C ASN A 351 2.05 16.20 -10.05
N ILE A 352 2.19 15.06 -9.37
CA ILE A 352 1.87 14.95 -7.95
C ILE A 352 2.83 15.80 -7.12
N HIS A 353 4.14 15.66 -7.37
CA HIS A 353 5.17 16.42 -6.68
C HIS A 353 4.91 17.94 -6.70
N LYS A 354 4.44 18.47 -7.84
CA LYS A 354 4.17 19.91 -7.99
C LYS A 354 2.98 20.42 -7.14
N VAL A 355 2.11 19.55 -6.65
CA VAL A 355 0.86 19.92 -5.97
C VAL A 355 0.73 19.40 -4.54
N VAL A 356 1.31 18.25 -4.21
CA VAL A 356 0.95 17.46 -3.02
C VAL A 356 1.16 18.17 -1.68
N GLY A 357 2.23 18.96 -1.54
CA GLY A 357 2.54 19.69 -0.30
C GLY A 357 1.65 20.92 -0.05
N LYS A 358 0.92 21.38 -1.07
CA LYS A 358 0.14 22.63 -1.08
C LYS A 358 -1.31 22.42 -0.62
N PRO A 359 -2.06 23.48 -0.27
CA PRO A 359 -3.48 23.36 0.09
C PRO A 359 -4.29 22.62 -0.99
N GLY A 360 -5.11 21.63 -0.59
CA GLY A 360 -5.85 20.75 -1.51
C GLY A 360 -4.98 19.78 -2.32
N GLY A 361 -3.67 19.74 -2.08
CA GLY A 361 -2.72 18.90 -2.80
C GLY A 361 -3.00 17.40 -2.66
N PHE A 362 -3.48 16.96 -1.51
CA PHE A 362 -3.80 15.55 -1.28
C PHE A 362 -4.98 15.07 -2.15
N ALA A 363 -6.08 15.83 -2.23
CA ALA A 363 -7.20 15.52 -3.11
C ALA A 363 -6.76 15.48 -4.59
N LYS A 364 -5.91 16.43 -5.01
CA LYS A 364 -5.36 16.44 -6.37
C LYS A 364 -4.45 15.23 -6.63
N THR A 365 -3.73 14.76 -5.62
CA THR A 365 -2.91 13.54 -5.69
C THR A 365 -3.78 12.31 -5.94
N THR A 366 -4.86 12.13 -5.17
CA THR A 366 -5.83 11.03 -5.40
C THR A 366 -6.46 11.12 -6.80
N PHE A 367 -6.80 12.32 -7.25
CA PHE A 367 -7.30 12.53 -8.61
C PHE A 367 -6.28 12.14 -9.70
N ILE A 368 -5.00 12.45 -9.49
CA ILE A 368 -3.94 12.09 -10.43
C ILE A 368 -3.75 10.57 -10.49
N ILE A 369 -3.80 9.90 -9.34
CA ILE A 369 -3.61 8.45 -9.25
C ILE A 369 -4.81 7.69 -9.81
N ASN A 370 -6.03 8.00 -9.37
CA ASN A 370 -7.21 7.20 -9.70
C ASN A 370 -8.51 8.01 -9.82
N GLY A 371 -8.44 9.25 -10.31
CA GLY A 371 -9.58 10.17 -10.30
C GLY A 371 -10.81 9.70 -11.07
N GLY A 372 -10.65 8.85 -12.10
CA GLY A 372 -11.77 8.29 -12.85
C GLY A 372 -12.63 7.30 -12.04
N LEU A 373 -12.06 6.70 -10.99
CA LEU A 373 -12.75 5.75 -10.13
C LEU A 373 -13.09 6.31 -8.75
N GLU A 374 -12.37 7.32 -8.26
CA GLU A 374 -12.44 7.74 -6.85
C GLU A 374 -12.89 9.19 -6.62
N CYS A 375 -12.92 10.03 -7.66
CA CYS A 375 -13.21 11.46 -7.54
C CYS A 375 -14.51 11.88 -8.26
N GLY A 376 -15.01 13.06 -7.90
CA GLY A 376 -16.28 13.62 -8.38
C GLY A 376 -17.43 13.37 -7.42
N VAL A 377 -18.64 13.80 -7.78
CA VAL A 377 -19.80 13.78 -6.87
C VAL A 377 -20.24 12.35 -6.51
N ASN A 378 -20.13 11.39 -7.45
CA ASN A 378 -20.58 10.00 -7.27
C ASN A 378 -19.62 9.00 -7.94
N PRO A 379 -18.40 8.82 -7.40
CA PRO A 379 -17.41 7.93 -7.99
C PRO A 379 -17.75 6.44 -7.78
N PRO A 380 -17.38 5.55 -8.73
CA PRO A 380 -17.59 4.11 -8.59
C PRO A 380 -16.92 3.47 -7.37
N ASN A 381 -15.74 3.94 -6.99
CA ASN A 381 -14.91 3.42 -5.90
C ASN A 381 -14.78 4.45 -4.77
N ARG A 382 -15.92 4.87 -4.22
CA ARG A 382 -15.99 5.92 -3.20
C ARG A 382 -15.22 5.61 -1.90
N GLU A 383 -15.18 4.35 -1.50
CA GLU A 383 -14.60 3.96 -0.21
C GLU A 383 -13.07 4.02 -0.20
N SER A 384 -12.42 3.84 -1.36
CA SER A 384 -10.95 3.87 -1.46
C SER A 384 -10.37 5.24 -1.07
N GLU A 385 -11.03 6.34 -1.47
CA GLU A 385 -10.58 7.67 -1.07
C GLU A 385 -10.56 7.84 0.47
N LYS A 386 -11.57 7.31 1.17
CA LYS A 386 -11.62 7.40 2.64
C LYS A 386 -10.41 6.71 3.26
N VAL A 387 -9.98 5.58 2.70
CA VAL A 387 -8.78 4.87 3.15
C VAL A 387 -7.50 5.66 2.84
N ARG A 388 -7.43 6.32 1.67
CA ARG A 388 -6.32 7.22 1.33
C ARG A 388 -6.22 8.38 2.33
N ILE A 389 -7.33 9.07 2.62
CA ILE A 389 -7.39 10.19 3.56
C ILE A 389 -7.01 9.72 4.98
N ALA A 390 -7.52 8.58 5.43
CA ALA A 390 -7.19 8.02 6.74
C ALA A 390 -5.69 7.69 6.85
N SER A 391 -5.11 7.07 5.82
CA SER A 391 -3.69 6.74 5.77
C SER A 391 -2.82 7.99 5.76
N TYR A 392 -3.16 8.98 4.94
CA TYR A 392 -2.47 10.27 4.91
C TYR A 392 -2.51 10.98 6.27
N THR A 393 -3.68 11.03 6.90
CA THR A 393 -3.86 11.65 8.23
C THR A 393 -3.01 10.94 9.29
N LYS A 394 -3.00 9.60 9.28
CA LYS A 394 -2.14 8.78 10.15
C LYS A 394 -0.66 9.15 9.97
N TYR A 395 -0.17 9.22 8.73
CA TYR A 395 1.24 9.55 8.47
C TYR A 395 1.59 11.00 8.78
N CYS A 396 0.70 11.96 8.53
CA CYS A 396 0.86 13.34 8.97
C CYS A 396 1.03 13.42 10.49
N GLN A 397 0.18 12.72 11.25
CA GLN A 397 0.28 12.67 12.71
C GLN A 397 1.63 12.09 13.18
N LEU A 398 2.08 11.00 12.56
CA LEU A 398 3.37 10.37 12.88
C LEU A 398 4.57 11.25 12.56
N LEU A 399 4.48 12.08 11.52
CA LEU A 399 5.51 13.04 11.13
C LEU A 399 5.40 14.39 11.87
N GLY A 400 4.40 14.54 12.75
CA GLY A 400 4.15 15.75 13.50
C GLY A 400 3.80 16.95 12.61
N ILE A 401 2.97 16.73 11.59
CA ILE A 401 2.47 17.78 10.69
C ILE A 401 0.95 17.71 10.58
N THR A 402 0.29 18.84 10.32
CA THR A 402 -1.15 18.85 10.02
C THR A 402 -1.39 18.42 8.56
N PRO A 403 -2.46 17.66 8.27
CA PRO A 403 -2.79 17.23 6.89
C PRO A 403 -3.08 18.39 5.93
N GLY A 404 -3.47 19.56 6.44
CA GLY A 404 -4.02 20.66 5.67
C GLY A 404 -5.51 20.46 5.34
N ASP A 405 -6.03 21.34 4.49
CA ASP A 405 -7.45 21.40 4.13
C ASP A 405 -7.73 20.71 2.78
N ASN A 406 -9.02 20.51 2.48
CA ASN A 406 -9.52 20.01 1.18
C ASN A 406 -8.91 18.65 0.80
N LEU A 407 -9.00 17.67 1.71
CA LEU A 407 -8.42 16.34 1.53
C LEU A 407 -9.20 15.44 0.56
N SER A 408 -10.49 15.74 0.32
CA SER A 408 -11.34 14.94 -0.55
C SER A 408 -11.46 15.56 -1.95
N CYS A 409 -11.32 14.72 -2.97
CA CYS A 409 -11.69 14.94 -4.36
C CYS A 409 -13.13 14.48 -4.69
N GLN A 410 -13.92 14.02 -3.71
CA GLN A 410 -15.34 13.68 -3.90
C GLN A 410 -16.24 14.91 -3.83
N THR A 411 -15.91 15.92 -4.65
CA THR A 411 -16.64 17.18 -4.75
C THR A 411 -16.99 17.47 -6.21
N ALA A 412 -17.80 18.51 -6.43
CA ALA A 412 -18.09 18.98 -7.78
C ALA A 412 -16.89 19.67 -8.46
N ASP A 413 -15.79 19.89 -7.73
CA ASP A 413 -14.56 20.50 -8.25
C ASP A 413 -13.68 19.49 -9.01
N PHE A 414 -14.05 18.21 -9.01
CA PHE A 414 -13.31 17.16 -9.70
C PHE A 414 -14.14 16.49 -10.81
N PRO A 415 -13.59 16.33 -12.03
CA PRO A 415 -12.29 16.86 -12.46
C PRO A 415 -12.30 18.41 -12.50
N PRO A 416 -11.17 19.07 -12.16
CA PRO A 416 -11.09 20.52 -12.22
C PRO A 416 -11.26 21.00 -13.65
N LYS A 417 -12.04 22.07 -13.83
CA LYS A 417 -12.21 22.73 -15.12
C LYS A 417 -10.90 23.45 -15.47
N ASN A 418 -10.40 23.20 -16.68
CA ASN A 418 -9.19 23.80 -17.21
C ASN A 418 -9.30 25.31 -17.38
#